data_AF-A0A974S9E7-F1
#
_entry.id   AF-A0A974S9E7-F1
#
_cell.length_a   1.000
_cell.length_b   1.000
_cell.length_c   1.000
_cell.angle_alpha   90.00
_cell.angle_beta   90.00
_cell.angle_gamma   90.00
#
_symmetry.space_group_name_H-M   'P 1'
#
loop_
_entity.id
_entity.type
_entity.pdbx_description
1 polymer ?
#
loop_
_entity_poly.entity_id
_entity_poly.type
_entity_poly.pdbx_seq_one_letter_code
_entity_poly.pdbx_strand_id
1 'polypeptide(L)' 'MTYTLSVLDLSPVSGDNTQAQAVRESLEVAKAAERLGYHRFWVAEHHNIGGLGSPAPRS' A
#
# COMPACT_ATOMS: atom_id res chain seq x y z
N MET A 1 16.18 -12.84 -20.86
CA MET A 1 16.01 -11.60 -20.07
C MET A 1 15.27 -11.94 -18.80
N THR A 2 15.80 -11.59 -17.63
CA THR A 2 15.08 -11.62 -16.35
C THR A 2 14.48 -10.25 -16.09
N TYR A 3 13.23 -10.21 -15.63
CA TYR A 3 12.55 -8.96 -15.29
C TYR A 3 12.56 -8.77 -13.78
N THR A 4 12.85 -7.54 -13.35
CA THR A 4 12.74 -7.14 -11.96
C THR A 4 11.31 -6.66 -11.69
N LEU A 5 10.64 -7.29 -10.74
CA LEU A 5 9.27 -6.92 -10.35
C LEU A 5 9.28 -6.04 -9.10
N SER A 6 8.32 -5.12 -9.01
CA SER A 6 8.10 -4.22 -7.86
C SER A 6 6.59 -4.01 -7.68
N VAL A 7 6.18 -3.59 -6.48
CA VAL A 7 4.77 -3.36 -6.13
C VAL A 7 4.52 -1.88 -5.94
N LEU A 8 3.42 -1.38 -6.51
CA LEU A 8 2.83 -0.08 -6.19
C LEU A 8 1.52 -0.32 -5.47
N ASP A 9 1.46 0.09 -4.21
CA ASP A 9 0.26 0.02 -3.38
C ASP A 9 -0.42 1.40 -3.34
N LEU A 10 -1.72 1.40 -3.60
CA LEU A 10 -2.57 2.59 -3.55
C LEU A 10 -3.30 2.71 -2.21
N SER A 11 -3.14 1.73 -1.30
CA SER A 11 -3.89 1.63 -0.04
C SER A 11 -5.40 1.83 -0.24
N PRO A 12 -6.04 1.04 -1.12
CA PRO A 12 -7.46 1.18 -1.39
C PRO A 12 -8.28 0.92 -0.14
N VAL A 13 -9.25 1.79 0.14
CA VAL A 13 -10.23 1.54 1.19
C VAL A 13 -11.41 0.78 0.57
N SER A 14 -11.52 -0.50 0.88
CA SER A 14 -12.56 -1.37 0.32
C SER A 14 -13.86 -1.31 1.13
N GLY A 15 -14.99 -0.99 0.48
CA GLY A 15 -16.32 -1.05 1.11
C GLY A 15 -16.41 -0.21 2.39
N ASP A 16 -16.81 -0.85 3.49
CA ASP A 16 -16.96 -0.22 4.81
C ASP A 16 -15.64 -0.17 5.62
N ASN A 17 -14.50 -0.54 5.02
CA ASN A 17 -13.23 -0.51 5.74
C ASN A 17 -12.85 0.93 6.13
N THR A 18 -12.17 1.03 7.26
CA THR A 18 -11.56 2.26 7.73
C THR A 18 -10.18 2.45 7.08
N GLN A 19 -9.68 3.69 7.06
CA GLN A 19 -8.32 3.97 6.61
C GLN A 19 -7.27 3.18 7.42
N ALA A 20 -7.50 2.97 8.71
CA ALA A 20 -6.62 2.17 9.56
C ALA A 20 -6.63 0.67 9.20
N GLN A 21 -7.72 0.14 8.63
CA GLN A 21 -7.74 -1.21 8.07
C GLN A 21 -6.96 -1.26 6.76
N ALA A 22 -7.14 -0.30 5.86
CA ALA A 22 -6.37 -0.23 4.61
C ALA A 22 -4.85 -0.17 4.87
N VAL A 23 -4.39 0.61 5.85
CA VAL A 23 -2.97 0.66 6.24
C VAL A 23 -2.47 -0.69 6.78
N ARG A 24 -3.29 -1.43 7.53
CA ARG A 24 -2.93 -2.77 8.01
C ARG A 24 -2.87 -3.80 6.87
N GLU A 25 -3.77 -3.70 5.91
CA GLU A 25 -3.74 -4.54 4.70
C GLU A 25 -2.48 -4.24 3.87
N SER A 26 -2.14 -2.97 3.66
CA SER A 26 -0.89 -2.53 3.02
C SER A 26 0.35 -3.13 3.68
N LEU A 27 0.38 -3.23 5.02
CA LEU A 27 1.48 -3.86 5.74
C LEU A 27 1.60 -5.36 5.41
N GLU A 28 0.48 -6.08 5.33
CA GLU A 28 0.51 -7.50 4.99
C GLU A 28 0.95 -7.74 3.54
N VAL A 29 0.57 -6.85 2.62
CA VAL A 29 1.06 -6.88 1.23
C VAL A 29 2.56 -6.61 1.18
N ALA A 30 3.07 -5.62 1.91
CA ALA A 30 4.50 -5.31 1.97
C ALA A 30 5.32 -6.51 2.46
N LYS A 31 4.88 -7.16 3.55
CA LYS A 31 5.51 -8.39 4.06
C LYS A 31 5.47 -9.53 3.04
N ALA A 32 4.37 -9.68 2.29
CA ALA A 32 4.26 -10.68 1.24
C ALA A 32 5.21 -10.39 0.07
N ALA A 33 5.31 -9.12 -0.35
CA ALA A 33 6.21 -8.68 -1.42
C ALA A 33 7.68 -8.97 -1.06
N GLU A 34 8.08 -8.74 0.19
CA GLU A 34 9.40 -9.09 0.71
C GLU A 34 9.66 -10.61 0.63
N ARG A 35 8.74 -11.43 1.15
CA ARG A 35 8.88 -12.90 1.09
C ARG A 35 8.95 -13.45 -0.33
N LEU A 36 8.29 -12.78 -1.27
CA LEU A 36 8.26 -13.17 -2.69
C LEU A 36 9.44 -12.60 -3.50
N GLY A 37 10.31 -11.79 -2.90
CA GLY A 37 11.51 -11.25 -3.54
C GLY A 37 11.26 -10.09 -4.50
N TYR A 38 10.16 -9.34 -4.32
CA TYR A 38 9.96 -8.10 -5.07
C TYR A 38 11.03 -7.07 -4.70
N HIS A 39 11.49 -6.31 -5.69
CA HIS A 39 12.64 -5.43 -5.55
C HIS A 39 12.34 -4.14 -4.79
N ARG A 40 11.14 -3.57 -4.99
CA ARG A 40 10.67 -2.38 -4.26
C ARG A 40 9.20 -2.49 -3.97
N PHE A 41 8.79 -1.82 -2.90
CA PHE A 41 7.41 -1.59 -2.52
C PHE A 41 7.22 -0.08 -2.36
N TRP A 42 6.30 0.51 -3.12
CA TRP A 42 5.98 1.94 -3.07
C TRP A 42 4.54 2.12 -2.62
N VAL A 43 4.29 3.17 -1.84
CA VAL A 43 2.96 3.59 -1.42
C VAL A 43 2.66 4.93 -2.08
N ALA A 44 1.49 5.05 -2.70
CA ALA A 44 1.03 6.32 -3.25
C ALA A 44 0.45 7.22 -2.15
N GLU A 45 0.80 8.50 -2.17
CA GLU A 45 0.18 9.51 -1.30
C GLU A 45 -1.06 10.09 -1.99
N HIS A 46 -2.21 10.00 -1.33
CA HIS A 46 -3.46 10.57 -1.82
C HIS A 46 -3.94 11.66 -0.85
N HIS A 47 -3.94 12.90 -1.31
CA HIS A 47 -4.63 13.99 -0.62
C HIS A 47 -6.03 14.13 -1.22
N ASN A 48 -7.06 13.91 -0.39
CA ASN A 48 -8.43 14.33 -0.68
C ASN A 48 -9.18 13.57 -1.78
N ILE A 49 -8.87 12.28 -1.99
CA ILE A 49 -9.68 11.37 -2.83
C ILE A 49 -10.49 10.48 -1.88
N GLY A 50 -11.81 10.70 -1.80
CA GLY A 50 -12.71 9.85 -1.01
C GLY A 50 -12.66 8.41 -1.51
N GLY A 51 -12.00 7.53 -0.76
CA GLY A 51 -11.82 6.11 -1.10
C GLY A 51 -10.37 5.58 -1.01
N LEU A 52 -9.38 6.44 -0.78
CA LEU A 52 -7.98 6.05 -0.62
C LEU A 52 -7.48 6.47 0.76
N GLY A 53 -6.91 5.53 1.52
CA GLY A 53 -6.50 5.76 2.90
C GLY A 53 -5.23 6.60 2.91
N SER A 54 -5.26 7.73 3.63
CA SER A 54 -4.10 8.62 3.77
C SER A 54 -3.36 8.32 5.07
N PRO A 55 -2.14 7.74 5.04
CA PRO A 55 -1.25 7.76 6.19
C PRO A 55 -0.35 8.99 6.08
N ALA A 56 -0.86 10.19 6.41
CA ALA A 56 0.01 11.33 6.60
C ALA A 56 0.85 11.11 7.89
N PRO A 57 2.20 11.09 7.82
CA PRO A 57 3.02 11.03 9.02
C PRO A 57 2.89 12.37 9.75
N ARG A 58 2.51 12.30 11.03
CA ARG A 58 2.44 13.49 11.89
C ARG A 58 3.88 13.94 12.19
N SER A 59 4.19 15.17 11.82
CA SER A 59 5.40 15.91 12.19
C SER A 59 5.63 15.93 13.70
#